data_AF-F5Z447-F1
#
_entry.id   AF-F5Z447-F1
#
_cell.length_a   1.000
_cell.length_b   1.000
_cell.length_c   1.000
_cell.angle_alpha   90.00
_cell.angle_beta   90.00
_cell.angle_gamma   90.00
#
_symmetry.space_group_name_H-M   'P 1'
#
loop_
_entity.id
_entity.type
_entity.pdbx_description
1 polymer ?
#
loop_
_entity_poly.entity_id
_entity_poly.type
_entity_poly.pdbx_seq_one_letter_code
_entity_poly.pdbx_strand_id
1 'polypeptide(L)'
;MVKKCSYNHGNGETCKHPAEEKALNEAELCLFHQTIRQGDAQKRFWWRLKRLDIKGDGDWRGFNFPITKELENVVCKTSLRLQNSSLYGVKIKQGVFEGNVDMTGCEISSLELQTCKFKGSVDLSGLEFSFFKAASIEVEESFIAKEVKFDGEFFISGALKQSANFNRCHFSSKATFIQTKTVSLSVSSAFSFTVAGPSLVITQKPGPEADTWTKIKYQYRNYRSFLKSRIRHYIRIFVGFVKKHLRKIRAIILRAFNRYRVRFPHRREHVVLYVLFNSRAMLEEISFADPKGVTFNGVRLSEASFRNTDLRGVNFIGNDWRQKKVRRNGACSGPFRSPISVQSDQ
;
A
#
# COMPACT_ATOMS: atom_id res chain seq x y z
N MET A 1 41.42 -32.07 2.28
CA MET A 1 40.15 -32.04 3.05
C MET A 1 39.63 -30.62 3.02
N VAL A 2 38.43 -30.36 2.52
CA VAL A 2 37.84 -29.02 2.55
C VAL A 2 37.38 -28.75 3.98
N LYS A 3 37.98 -27.77 4.65
CA LYS A 3 37.61 -27.37 6.02
C LYS A 3 36.18 -26.81 6.02
N LYS A 4 35.38 -27.20 7.01
CA LYS A 4 33.98 -26.76 7.17
C LYS A 4 33.95 -25.46 7.96
N CYS A 5 32.90 -24.66 7.75
CA CYS A 5 32.67 -23.46 8.53
C CYS A 5 32.46 -23.80 10.03
N SER A 6 33.13 -23.05 10.90
CA SER A 6 33.06 -23.17 12.36
C SER A 6 31.85 -22.46 13.00
N TYR A 7 31.02 -21.79 12.19
CA TYR A 7 29.83 -21.10 12.68
C TYR A 7 28.81 -22.08 13.29
N ASN A 8 28.44 -21.82 14.54
CA ASN A 8 27.42 -22.56 15.28
C ASN A 8 26.10 -21.76 15.26
N HIS A 9 25.01 -22.40 14.84
CA HIS A 9 23.69 -21.79 14.75
C HIS A 9 23.01 -21.59 16.11
N GLY A 10 23.69 -21.85 17.24
CA GLY A 10 23.18 -21.71 18.61
C GLY A 10 22.35 -22.90 19.10
N ASN A 11 21.98 -23.81 18.19
CA ASN A 11 21.25 -25.06 18.46
C ASN A 11 22.16 -26.31 18.38
N GLY A 12 23.49 -26.13 18.31
CA GLY A 12 24.46 -27.22 18.15
C GLY A 12 24.69 -27.66 16.70
N GLU A 13 23.94 -27.14 15.74
CA GLU A 13 24.21 -27.38 14.31
C GLU A 13 25.32 -26.44 13.82
N THR A 14 26.23 -26.98 13.02
CA THR A 14 27.30 -26.23 12.36
C THR A 14 26.99 -25.98 10.89
N CYS A 15 27.45 -24.84 10.39
CA CYS A 15 27.30 -24.47 8.99
C CYS A 15 27.90 -25.52 8.04
N LYS A 16 27.15 -25.85 6.97
CA LYS A 16 27.54 -26.86 5.97
C LYS A 16 28.47 -26.32 4.87
N HIS A 17 28.67 -25.00 4.82
CA HIS A 17 29.45 -24.37 3.77
C HIS A 17 30.97 -24.49 4.04
N PRO A 18 31.79 -24.58 2.97
CA PRO A 18 33.23 -24.64 3.11
C PRO A 18 33.79 -23.32 3.66
N ALA A 19 34.78 -23.41 4.55
CA ALA A 19 35.53 -22.27 5.05
C ALA A 19 36.41 -21.66 3.94
N GLU A 20 36.71 -20.35 4.02
CA GLU A 20 37.68 -19.74 3.10
C GLU A 20 39.13 -20.04 3.54
N GLU A 21 40.00 -20.43 2.60
CA GLU A 21 41.41 -20.78 2.86
C GLU A 21 42.28 -19.61 3.37
N LYS A 22 41.80 -18.36 3.32
CA LYS A 22 42.60 -17.14 3.53
C LYS A 22 42.32 -16.36 4.82
N ALA A 23 41.55 -16.89 5.77
CA ALA A 23 41.36 -16.22 7.06
C ALA A 23 42.60 -16.43 7.95
N LEU A 24 43.62 -15.59 7.74
CA LEU A 24 44.94 -15.72 8.38
C LEU A 24 44.93 -15.53 9.90
N ASN A 25 43.84 -15.11 10.54
CA ASN A 25 43.70 -14.96 12.00
C ASN A 25 42.23 -14.95 12.51
N GLU A 26 41.25 -15.18 11.63
CA GLU A 26 39.83 -15.19 11.99
C GLU A 26 39.35 -16.64 11.93
N ALA A 27 38.44 -17.04 12.82
CA ALA A 27 37.87 -18.38 12.87
C ALA A 27 37.54 -18.91 11.46
N GLU A 28 37.67 -20.22 11.23
CA GLU A 28 37.45 -20.87 9.93
C GLU A 28 35.98 -20.67 9.47
N LEU A 29 35.64 -19.49 8.98
CA LEU A 29 34.30 -19.07 8.62
C LEU A 29 34.16 -19.12 7.10
N CYS A 30 32.96 -19.43 6.62
CA CYS A 30 32.64 -19.31 5.20
C CYS A 30 32.42 -17.84 4.84
N LEU A 31 32.43 -17.54 3.53
CA LEU A 31 32.19 -16.19 3.00
C LEU A 31 30.90 -15.54 3.53
N PHE A 32 29.88 -16.33 3.86
CA PHE A 32 28.59 -15.83 4.33
C PHE A 32 28.57 -15.47 5.82
N HIS A 33 29.44 -16.08 6.64
CA HIS A 33 29.54 -15.82 8.09
C HIS A 33 30.62 -14.80 8.44
N GLN A 34 31.45 -14.41 7.46
CA GLN A 34 32.43 -13.35 7.61
C GLN A 34 31.78 -11.96 7.46
N THR A 35 32.37 -10.94 8.08
CA THR A 35 31.99 -9.55 7.81
C THR A 35 32.47 -9.15 6.41
N ILE A 36 31.55 -8.92 5.48
CA ILE A 36 31.88 -8.65 4.09
C ILE A 36 32.28 -7.19 3.92
N ARG A 37 33.56 -6.95 3.62
CA ARG A 37 34.07 -5.63 3.22
C ARG A 37 33.67 -5.32 1.76
N GLN A 38 33.50 -4.04 1.43
CA GLN A 38 33.11 -3.62 0.08
C GLN A 38 34.11 -4.09 -0.99
N GLY A 39 33.63 -4.26 -2.23
CA GLY A 39 34.46 -4.64 -3.39
C GLY A 39 34.22 -6.06 -3.87
N ASP A 40 35.29 -6.78 -4.21
CA ASP A 40 35.18 -8.10 -4.86
C ASP A 40 34.57 -9.20 -3.97
N ALA A 41 34.68 -9.06 -2.64
CA ALA A 41 34.02 -9.96 -1.70
C ALA A 41 32.48 -9.91 -1.83
N GLN A 42 31.91 -8.73 -2.04
CA GLN A 42 30.46 -8.56 -2.26
C GLN A 42 30.01 -9.21 -3.58
N LYS A 43 30.78 -9.07 -4.66
CA LYS A 43 30.48 -9.75 -5.94
C LYS A 43 30.48 -11.26 -5.79
N ARG A 44 31.48 -11.80 -5.08
CA ARG A 44 31.59 -13.24 -4.78
C ARG A 44 30.43 -13.73 -3.93
N PHE A 45 30.01 -12.93 -2.94
CA PHE A 45 28.86 -13.24 -2.08
C PHE A 45 27.60 -13.42 -2.92
N TRP A 46 27.22 -12.42 -3.73
CA TRP A 46 26.00 -12.48 -4.55
C TRP A 46 26.06 -13.62 -5.58
N TRP A 47 27.23 -13.85 -6.17
CA TRP A 47 27.42 -14.93 -7.12
C TRP A 47 27.31 -16.32 -6.48
N ARG A 48 27.85 -16.51 -5.27
CA ARG A 48 27.68 -17.76 -4.51
C ARG A 48 26.25 -17.91 -3.99
N LEU A 49 25.61 -16.83 -3.54
CA LEU A 49 24.21 -16.86 -3.09
C LEU A 49 23.27 -17.31 -4.20
N LYS A 50 23.44 -16.78 -5.42
CA LYS A 50 22.67 -17.22 -6.60
C LYS A 50 22.87 -18.71 -6.90
N ARG A 51 24.06 -19.26 -6.66
CA ARG A 51 24.32 -20.70 -6.81
C ARG A 51 23.64 -21.53 -5.72
N LEU A 52 23.56 -21.04 -4.48
CA LEU A 52 22.84 -21.72 -3.41
C LEU A 52 21.36 -21.82 -3.75
N ASP A 53 20.76 -20.71 -4.21
CA ASP A 53 19.37 -20.69 -4.65
C ASP A 53 19.10 -21.68 -5.80
N ILE A 54 19.95 -21.71 -6.84
CA ILE A 54 19.85 -22.67 -7.94
C ILE A 54 19.96 -24.12 -7.46
N LYS A 55 20.79 -24.38 -6.44
CA LYS A 55 20.96 -25.72 -5.85
C LYS A 55 19.82 -26.12 -4.91
N GLY A 56 18.88 -25.23 -4.64
CA GLY A 56 17.82 -25.49 -3.68
C GLY A 56 18.28 -25.41 -2.23
N ASP A 57 19.38 -24.71 -1.95
CA ASP A 57 19.87 -24.50 -0.59
C ASP A 57 19.30 -23.21 -0.02
N GLY A 58 18.37 -23.36 0.92
CA GLY A 58 17.69 -22.26 1.60
C GLY A 58 18.11 -22.06 3.05
N ASP A 59 19.15 -22.75 3.53
CA ASP A 59 19.64 -22.61 4.91
C ASP A 59 20.65 -21.45 5.00
N TRP A 60 20.15 -20.24 5.22
CA TRP A 60 20.93 -19.00 5.20
C TRP A 60 21.07 -18.39 6.61
N ARG A 61 21.01 -19.24 7.64
CA ARG A 61 21.09 -18.84 9.04
C ARG A 61 22.43 -18.19 9.38
N GLY A 62 22.38 -17.04 10.06
CA GLY A 62 23.57 -16.31 10.47
C GLY A 62 24.31 -15.59 9.33
N PHE A 63 23.75 -15.53 8.12
CA PHE A 63 24.43 -14.87 7.01
C PHE A 63 24.56 -13.36 7.26
N ASN A 64 25.74 -12.83 7.00
CA ASN A 64 26.02 -11.40 7.05
C ASN A 64 25.86 -10.83 5.64
N PHE A 65 24.67 -10.29 5.34
CA PHE A 65 24.42 -9.72 4.03
C PHE A 65 25.18 -8.40 3.85
N PRO A 66 25.87 -8.20 2.73
CA PRO A 66 26.53 -6.94 2.45
C PRO A 66 25.48 -5.86 2.19
N ILE A 67 25.80 -4.60 2.47
CA ILE A 67 24.90 -3.47 2.25
C ILE A 67 24.42 -3.47 0.79
N THR A 68 23.13 -3.74 0.61
CA THR A 68 22.50 -3.81 -0.71
C THR A 68 21.85 -2.48 -1.04
N LYS A 69 22.04 -1.98 -2.26
CA LYS A 69 21.35 -0.76 -2.70
C LYS A 69 19.92 -1.02 -3.18
N GLU A 70 19.66 -2.14 -3.87
CA GLU A 70 18.33 -2.55 -4.36
C GLU A 70 18.44 -3.92 -5.05
N LEU A 71 17.49 -4.82 -4.81
CA LEU A 71 17.36 -6.11 -5.52
C LEU A 71 16.08 -6.09 -6.36
N GLU A 72 16.20 -6.32 -7.67
CA GLU A 72 15.06 -6.35 -8.60
C GLU A 72 14.89 -7.74 -9.21
N ASN A 73 13.65 -8.15 -9.44
CA ASN A 73 13.28 -9.43 -10.08
C ASN A 73 13.87 -10.66 -9.37
N VAL A 74 13.80 -10.67 -8.04
CA VAL A 74 14.25 -11.79 -7.21
C VAL A 74 13.25 -12.93 -7.32
N VAL A 75 13.69 -14.13 -7.67
CA VAL A 75 12.83 -15.32 -7.66
C VAL A 75 13.52 -16.38 -6.82
N CYS A 76 12.90 -16.75 -5.70
CA CYS A 76 13.39 -17.79 -4.80
C CYS A 76 12.38 -18.94 -4.76
N LYS A 77 12.79 -20.10 -5.27
CA LYS A 77 11.92 -21.29 -5.31
C LYS A 77 11.95 -22.09 -4.00
N THR A 78 13.04 -21.94 -3.26
CA THR A 78 13.31 -22.68 -2.03
C THR A 78 12.74 -21.93 -0.83
N SER A 79 12.41 -22.66 0.24
CA SER A 79 12.11 -22.03 1.53
C SER A 79 13.39 -21.45 2.14
N LEU A 80 13.35 -20.16 2.50
CA LEU A 80 14.46 -19.39 3.02
C LEU A 80 14.42 -19.36 4.55
N ARG A 81 15.50 -19.83 5.17
CA ARG A 81 15.76 -19.79 6.60
C ARG A 81 16.83 -18.75 6.86
N LEU A 82 16.41 -17.56 7.29
CA LEU A 82 17.28 -16.40 7.52
C LEU A 82 17.55 -16.17 9.01
N GLN A 83 17.24 -17.11 9.90
CA GLN A 83 17.29 -16.84 11.34
C GLN A 83 18.67 -16.32 11.80
N ASN A 84 18.66 -15.31 12.67
CA ASN A 84 19.85 -14.64 13.19
C ASN A 84 20.78 -14.08 12.11
N SER A 85 20.28 -13.76 10.91
CA SER A 85 21.05 -13.12 9.85
C SER A 85 21.06 -11.59 10.01
N SER A 86 22.14 -10.94 9.58
CA SER A 86 22.24 -9.48 9.58
C SER A 86 21.97 -8.95 8.18
N LEU A 87 20.93 -8.13 8.05
CA LEU A 87 20.40 -7.60 6.80
C LEU A 87 20.36 -6.07 6.87
N TYR A 88 21.30 -5.42 6.19
CA TYR A 88 21.40 -3.96 6.19
C TYR A 88 20.65 -3.36 4.99
N GLY A 89 19.52 -2.70 5.27
CA GLY A 89 18.80 -1.87 4.29
C GLY A 89 18.35 -2.65 3.06
N VAL A 90 17.42 -3.60 3.25
CA VAL A 90 16.99 -4.48 2.16
C VAL A 90 15.82 -3.87 1.42
N LYS A 91 16.03 -3.60 0.13
CA LYS A 91 14.97 -3.16 -0.78
C LYS A 91 14.79 -4.16 -1.90
N ILE A 92 13.61 -4.76 -1.97
CA ILE A 92 13.25 -5.77 -2.97
C ILE A 92 12.09 -5.26 -3.80
N LYS A 93 12.30 -5.19 -5.11
CA LYS A 93 11.26 -4.89 -6.10
C LYS A 93 10.96 -6.12 -6.93
N GLN A 94 9.68 -6.40 -7.15
CA GLN A 94 9.21 -7.50 -8.00
C GLN A 94 9.79 -8.86 -7.58
N GLY A 95 9.73 -9.16 -6.27
CA GLY A 95 10.18 -10.44 -5.72
C GLY A 95 9.10 -11.52 -5.77
N VAL A 96 9.46 -12.76 -6.10
CA VAL A 96 8.60 -13.94 -6.00
C VAL A 96 9.27 -15.00 -5.13
N PHE A 97 8.65 -15.31 -3.99
CA PHE A 97 9.10 -16.30 -3.04
C PHE A 97 8.11 -17.46 -3.04
N GLU A 98 8.52 -18.63 -3.54
CA GLU A 98 7.64 -19.79 -3.62
C GLU A 98 7.61 -20.58 -2.31
N GLY A 99 8.73 -20.60 -1.56
CA GLY A 99 8.83 -21.23 -0.26
C GLY A 99 8.51 -20.31 0.91
N ASN A 100 8.59 -20.87 2.12
CA ASN A 100 8.46 -20.11 3.37
C ASN A 100 9.68 -19.21 3.59
N VAL A 101 9.47 -18.04 4.19
CA VAL A 101 10.54 -17.10 4.52
C VAL A 101 10.50 -16.86 6.02
N ASP A 102 11.51 -17.38 6.73
CA ASP A 102 11.66 -17.23 8.17
C ASP A 102 12.81 -16.25 8.45
N MET A 103 12.47 -15.07 8.98
CA MET A 103 13.40 -14.00 9.35
C MET A 103 13.47 -13.79 10.87
N THR A 104 13.13 -14.80 11.66
CA THR A 104 13.11 -14.67 13.12
C THR A 104 14.50 -14.34 13.68
N GLY A 105 14.55 -13.34 14.57
CA GLY A 105 15.79 -12.90 15.22
C GLY A 105 16.84 -12.26 14.28
N CYS A 106 16.48 -11.90 13.05
CA CYS A 106 17.37 -11.14 12.17
C CYS A 106 17.67 -9.74 12.71
N GLU A 107 18.86 -9.24 12.42
CA GLU A 107 19.19 -7.83 12.61
C GLU A 107 18.85 -7.07 11.33
N ILE A 108 17.67 -6.44 11.28
CA ILE A 108 17.22 -5.68 10.11
C ILE A 108 16.63 -4.31 10.50
N SER A 109 17.38 -3.25 10.21
CA SER A 109 16.93 -1.89 10.54
C SER A 109 15.89 -1.34 9.56
N SER A 110 15.99 -1.69 8.27
CA SER A 110 15.13 -1.16 7.21
C SER A 110 14.78 -2.22 6.18
N LEU A 111 13.48 -2.38 5.93
CA LEU A 111 12.93 -3.32 4.94
C LEU A 111 11.90 -2.64 4.03
N GLU A 112 12.21 -2.63 2.74
CA GLU A 112 11.33 -2.14 1.67
C GLU A 112 10.97 -3.26 0.71
N LEU A 113 9.69 -3.60 0.62
CA LEU A 113 9.14 -4.58 -0.31
C LEU A 113 8.18 -3.87 -1.27
N GLN A 114 8.40 -4.03 -2.57
CA GLN A 114 7.54 -3.44 -3.60
C GLN A 114 7.13 -4.49 -4.62
N THR A 115 5.82 -4.71 -4.75
CA THR A 115 5.25 -5.65 -5.73
C THR A 115 5.78 -7.08 -5.54
N CYS A 116 5.89 -7.53 -4.28
CA CYS A 116 6.42 -8.84 -3.93
C CYS A 116 5.29 -9.86 -3.70
N LYS A 117 5.46 -11.08 -4.20
CA LYS A 117 4.54 -12.20 -4.02
C LYS A 117 5.20 -13.32 -3.22
N PHE A 118 4.60 -13.69 -2.11
CA PHE A 118 4.98 -14.79 -1.23
C PHE A 118 3.90 -15.87 -1.33
N LYS A 119 4.25 -17.02 -1.91
CA LYS A 119 3.36 -18.18 -1.92
C LYS A 119 3.35 -18.87 -0.55
N GLY A 120 4.52 -19.00 0.08
CA GLY A 120 4.66 -19.51 1.43
C GLY A 120 4.38 -18.48 2.53
N SER A 121 4.52 -18.93 3.77
CA SER A 121 4.45 -18.11 4.97
C SER A 121 5.65 -17.16 5.12
N VAL A 122 5.41 -16.00 5.75
CA VAL A 122 6.44 -15.01 6.07
C VAL A 122 6.43 -14.79 7.58
N ASP A 123 7.55 -15.06 8.24
CA ASP A 123 7.73 -14.88 9.68
C ASP A 123 8.77 -13.79 9.97
N LEU A 124 8.33 -12.75 10.67
CA LEU A 124 9.07 -11.56 11.07
C LEU A 124 9.13 -11.44 12.61
N SER A 125 8.88 -12.52 13.35
CA SER A 125 8.71 -12.46 14.80
C SER A 125 9.99 -12.05 15.54
N GLY A 126 9.83 -11.23 16.58
CA GLY A 126 10.92 -10.77 17.44
C GLY A 126 11.87 -9.77 16.80
N LEU A 127 11.43 -9.08 15.74
CA LEU A 127 12.23 -8.09 15.02
C LEU A 127 11.99 -6.66 15.51
N GLU A 128 12.98 -5.80 15.29
CA GLU A 128 12.87 -4.36 15.50
C GLU A 128 13.20 -3.62 14.20
N PHE A 129 12.26 -2.83 13.70
CA PHE A 129 12.41 -2.06 12.47
C PHE A 129 12.46 -0.56 12.77
N SER A 130 13.52 0.10 12.31
CA SER A 130 13.56 1.57 12.23
C SER A 130 12.71 2.08 11.06
N PHE A 131 12.55 1.29 9.99
CA PHE A 131 11.69 1.63 8.86
C PHE A 131 11.13 0.37 8.19
N PHE A 132 9.81 0.30 7.99
CA PHE A 132 9.17 -0.83 7.34
C PHE A 132 8.12 -0.37 6.32
N LYS A 133 8.33 -0.76 5.06
CA LYS A 133 7.42 -0.42 3.96
C LYS A 133 7.21 -1.62 3.05
N ALA A 134 6.00 -2.17 3.07
CA ALA A 134 5.55 -3.22 2.17
C ALA A 134 4.42 -2.70 1.28
N ALA A 135 4.72 -2.39 0.02
CA ALA A 135 3.78 -1.85 -0.95
C ALA A 135 3.38 -2.91 -1.99
N SER A 136 2.07 -3.12 -2.14
CA SER A 136 1.48 -4.06 -3.09
C SER A 136 2.02 -5.49 -2.94
N ILE A 137 2.10 -5.99 -1.70
CA ILE A 137 2.52 -7.36 -1.41
C ILE A 137 1.36 -8.36 -1.53
N GLU A 138 1.65 -9.59 -1.93
CA GLU A 138 0.67 -10.69 -1.93
C GLU A 138 1.24 -11.84 -1.12
N VAL A 139 0.61 -12.20 0.00
CA VAL A 139 0.99 -13.36 0.83
C VAL A 139 -0.13 -14.39 0.74
N GLU A 140 0.15 -15.57 0.18
CA GLU A 140 -0.87 -16.59 -0.05
C GLU A 140 -1.16 -17.44 1.19
N GLU A 141 -0.15 -17.67 2.02
CA GLU A 141 -0.28 -18.33 3.32
C GLU A 141 -0.39 -17.31 4.46
N SER A 142 0.44 -17.47 5.49
CA SER A 142 0.37 -16.70 6.73
C SER A 142 1.44 -15.64 6.81
N PHE A 143 1.05 -14.44 7.22
CA PHE A 143 1.96 -13.36 7.57
C PHE A 143 2.04 -13.24 9.10
N ILE A 144 3.21 -13.52 9.66
CA ILE A 144 3.45 -13.60 11.10
C ILE A 144 4.42 -12.49 11.49
N ALA A 145 3.94 -11.51 12.23
CA ALA A 145 4.73 -10.45 12.84
C ALA A 145 4.36 -10.40 14.33
N LYS A 146 4.87 -11.32 15.13
CA LYS A 146 4.61 -11.38 16.57
C LYS A 146 5.72 -10.68 17.34
N GLU A 147 5.36 -9.89 18.36
CA GLU A 147 6.34 -9.23 19.25
C GLU A 147 7.36 -8.38 18.47
N VAL A 148 6.86 -7.65 17.46
CA VAL A 148 7.67 -6.80 16.59
C VAL A 148 7.56 -5.34 17.00
N LYS A 149 8.70 -4.64 17.04
CA LYS A 149 8.75 -3.20 17.34
C LYS A 149 9.02 -2.41 16.07
N PHE A 150 8.13 -1.48 15.74
CA PHE A 150 8.27 -0.57 14.62
C PHE A 150 8.54 0.84 15.16
N ASP A 151 9.82 1.22 15.19
CA ASP A 151 10.26 2.50 15.74
C ASP A 151 10.04 3.69 14.79
N GLY A 152 10.01 3.45 13.49
CA GLY A 152 9.66 4.46 12.49
C GLY A 152 8.31 4.24 11.82
N GLU A 153 8.15 4.79 10.62
CA GLU A 153 6.90 4.66 9.86
C GLU A 153 6.66 3.21 9.43
N PHE A 154 5.45 2.73 9.71
CA PHE A 154 4.96 1.44 9.25
C PHE A 154 3.94 1.62 8.13
N PHE A 155 4.19 0.96 7.00
CA PHE A 155 3.30 0.94 5.86
C PHE A 155 3.15 -0.48 5.30
N ILE A 156 1.89 -0.94 5.18
CA ILE A 156 1.58 -2.20 4.51
C ILE A 156 0.39 -2.04 3.56
N SER A 157 0.53 -2.54 2.34
CA SER A 157 -0.51 -2.56 1.33
C SER A 157 -0.41 -3.80 0.44
N GLY A 158 -1.56 -4.32 -0.02
CA GLY A 158 -1.60 -5.59 -0.75
C GLY A 158 -2.73 -6.53 -0.35
N ALA A 159 -2.47 -7.83 -0.38
CA ALA A 159 -3.36 -8.89 0.09
C ALA A 159 -2.63 -9.95 0.92
N LEU A 160 -3.15 -10.21 2.11
CA LEU A 160 -2.81 -11.35 2.96
C LEU A 160 -4.00 -12.32 2.90
N LYS A 161 -3.81 -13.48 2.24
CA LYS A 161 -4.91 -14.38 1.86
C LYS A 161 -5.41 -15.25 3.01
N GLN A 162 -4.51 -15.84 3.79
CA GLN A 162 -4.89 -16.63 4.96
C GLN A 162 -4.80 -15.78 6.23
N SER A 163 -3.84 -16.07 7.11
CA SER A 163 -3.76 -15.45 8.43
C SER A 163 -2.79 -14.28 8.46
N ALA A 164 -3.13 -13.27 9.24
CA ALA A 164 -2.24 -12.16 9.56
C ALA A 164 -2.16 -12.01 11.08
N ASN A 165 -0.97 -12.16 11.66
CA ASN A 165 -0.74 -12.08 13.09
C ASN A 165 0.18 -10.90 13.39
N PHE A 166 -0.34 -9.92 14.15
CA PHE A 166 0.37 -8.73 14.61
C PHE A 166 0.34 -8.64 16.14
N ASN A 167 0.20 -9.77 16.82
CA ASN A 167 0.03 -9.78 18.27
C ASN A 167 1.28 -9.22 18.97
N ARG A 168 1.04 -8.38 19.98
CA ARG A 168 2.08 -7.73 20.79
C ARG A 168 3.05 -6.85 19.98
N CYS A 169 2.58 -6.34 18.84
CA CYS A 169 3.35 -5.36 18.09
C CYS A 169 3.28 -3.98 18.74
N HIS A 170 4.40 -3.26 18.70
CA HIS A 170 4.50 -1.88 19.13
C HIS A 170 4.79 -0.97 17.95
N PHE A 171 3.95 0.05 17.74
CA PHE A 171 4.14 1.05 16.70
C PHE A 171 4.43 2.39 17.37
N SER A 172 5.69 2.82 17.30
CA SER A 172 6.19 4.05 17.92
C SER A 172 5.80 5.31 17.12
N SER A 173 5.49 5.16 15.83
CA SER A 173 5.13 6.24 14.91
C SER A 173 3.86 5.91 14.11
N LYS A 174 3.72 6.49 12.92
CA LYS A 174 2.57 6.32 12.03
C LYS A 174 2.46 4.89 11.52
N ALA A 175 1.28 4.29 11.67
CA ALA A 175 0.95 2.97 11.14
C ALA A 175 -0.17 3.05 10.09
N THR A 176 0.12 2.58 8.87
CA THR A 176 -0.80 2.68 7.73
C THR A 176 -1.11 1.31 7.13
N PHE A 177 -2.37 0.91 7.20
CA PHE A 177 -2.89 -0.33 6.60
C PHE A 177 -3.83 0.04 5.44
N ILE A 178 -3.41 -0.29 4.21
CA ILE A 178 -4.16 0.10 3.00
C ILE A 178 -4.57 -1.12 2.19
N GLN A 179 -5.86 -1.17 1.86
CA GLN A 179 -6.36 -2.01 0.79
C GLN A 179 -5.91 -1.48 -0.58
N THR A 180 -5.18 -2.27 -1.37
CA THR A 180 -4.85 -1.91 -2.76
C THR A 180 -5.94 -2.36 -3.72
N LYS A 181 -6.41 -1.43 -4.56
CA LYS A 181 -7.10 -1.77 -5.81
C LYS A 181 -6.03 -1.86 -6.89
N THR A 182 -5.39 -3.01 -7.03
CA THR A 182 -4.41 -3.18 -8.10
C THR A 182 -5.18 -3.23 -9.42
N VAL A 183 -5.16 -2.14 -10.18
CA VAL A 183 -5.70 -2.09 -11.54
C VAL A 183 -4.57 -2.54 -12.46
N SER A 184 -4.55 -3.83 -12.80
CA SER A 184 -3.70 -4.32 -13.90
C SER A 184 -4.30 -3.82 -15.22
N LEU A 185 -3.74 -2.74 -15.75
CA LEU A 185 -4.09 -2.25 -17.08
C LEU A 185 -3.23 -2.96 -18.12
N SER A 186 -3.78 -3.98 -18.78
CA SER A 186 -3.23 -4.46 -20.04
C SER A 186 -3.61 -3.44 -21.12
N VAL A 187 -2.74 -2.46 -21.36
CA VAL A 187 -2.95 -1.44 -22.38
C VAL A 187 -2.56 -2.01 -23.73
N SER A 188 -3.55 -2.51 -24.47
CA SER A 188 -3.48 -2.62 -25.93
C SER A 188 -4.28 -1.47 -26.51
N SER A 189 -3.59 -0.56 -27.22
CA SER A 189 -4.08 0.58 -28.00
C SER A 189 -4.15 1.96 -27.33
N ALA A 190 -3.66 2.95 -28.09
CA ALA A 190 -3.60 4.37 -27.80
C ALA A 190 -4.96 5.04 -28.02
N PHE A 191 -5.35 5.95 -27.13
CA PHE A 191 -6.47 6.84 -27.35
C PHE A 191 -6.00 8.29 -27.51
N SER A 192 -6.39 8.90 -28.62
CA SER A 192 -6.34 10.34 -28.88
C SER A 192 -7.68 10.99 -28.48
N PHE A 193 -7.64 12.27 -28.12
CA PHE A 193 -8.84 13.08 -27.84
C PHE A 193 -9.02 14.11 -28.94
N THR A 194 -10.20 14.13 -29.58
CA THR A 194 -10.60 15.17 -30.53
C THR A 194 -11.71 16.01 -29.91
N VAL A 195 -11.51 17.33 -29.86
CA VAL A 195 -12.54 18.30 -29.45
C VAL A 195 -13.09 18.94 -30.72
N ALA A 196 -14.41 18.88 -30.90
CA ALA A 196 -15.12 19.54 -31.99
C ALA A 196 -15.96 20.72 -31.46
N GLY A 197 -15.88 21.84 -32.17
CA GLY A 197 -16.84 22.95 -32.09
C GLY A 197 -16.52 23.99 -33.17
N PRO A 198 -17.43 24.27 -34.14
CA PRO A 198 -17.19 25.24 -35.20
C PRO A 198 -17.86 26.59 -34.92
N SER A 199 -17.23 27.69 -35.36
CA SER A 199 -17.82 28.70 -36.28
C SER A 199 -16.91 29.93 -36.45
N LEU A 200 -16.59 30.26 -37.70
CA LEU A 200 -15.94 31.49 -38.22
C LEU A 200 -16.70 32.79 -37.86
N VAL A 201 -16.04 33.95 -37.97
CA VAL A 201 -16.44 35.09 -38.87
C VAL A 201 -15.37 36.21 -38.89
N ILE A 202 -15.36 36.91 -40.03
CA ILE A 202 -14.38 37.75 -40.73
C ILE A 202 -14.27 39.21 -40.20
N THR A 203 -13.11 39.83 -40.46
CA THR A 203 -12.67 41.22 -40.23
C THR A 203 -13.20 42.26 -41.23
N GLN A 204 -13.49 43.50 -40.80
CA GLN A 204 -13.42 44.74 -41.60
C GLN A 204 -13.14 46.01 -40.76
N LYS A 205 -12.41 46.97 -41.36
CA LYS A 205 -12.20 48.40 -41.01
C LYS A 205 -12.19 49.19 -42.35
N PRO A 206 -12.17 50.55 -42.43
CA PRO A 206 -12.92 51.61 -41.71
C PRO A 206 -13.46 52.77 -42.62
N GLY A 207 -14.40 53.60 -42.10
CA GLY A 207 -14.66 55.06 -42.37
C GLY A 207 -15.17 55.54 -43.76
N PRO A 208 -15.70 56.78 -43.93
CA PRO A 208 -15.99 57.88 -42.97
C PRO A 208 -17.39 58.57 -43.12
N GLU A 209 -17.57 59.58 -42.26
CA GLU A 209 -18.48 60.75 -42.21
C GLU A 209 -20.01 60.66 -42.22
N ALA A 210 -20.58 61.48 -41.34
CA ALA A 210 -21.89 61.32 -40.75
C ALA A 210 -22.81 62.48 -41.17
N ASP A 211 -23.93 62.13 -41.77
CA ASP A 211 -25.10 62.97 -41.88
C ASP A 211 -26.24 62.37 -41.03
N THR A 212 -26.85 63.21 -40.18
CA THR A 212 -28.11 63.13 -39.39
C THR A 212 -28.62 61.80 -38.79
N TRP A 213 -28.40 60.63 -39.40
CA TRP A 213 -28.74 59.28 -38.95
C TRP A 213 -27.97 58.78 -37.71
N THR A 214 -26.83 59.39 -37.39
CA THR A 214 -26.01 59.03 -36.22
C THR A 214 -26.67 59.37 -34.89
N LYS A 215 -27.52 60.41 -34.83
CA LYS A 215 -28.31 60.75 -33.63
C LYS A 215 -29.40 59.72 -33.33
N ILE A 216 -30.11 59.23 -34.36
CA ILE A 216 -31.15 58.19 -34.21
C ILE A 216 -30.51 56.83 -33.88
N LYS A 217 -29.37 56.50 -34.49
CA LYS A 217 -28.61 55.28 -34.18
C LYS A 217 -28.12 55.26 -32.72
N TYR A 218 -27.75 56.40 -32.14
CA TYR A 218 -27.25 56.46 -30.75
C TYR A 218 -28.37 56.22 -29.73
N GLN A 219 -29.56 56.78 -29.96
CA GLN A 219 -30.73 56.54 -29.10
C GLN A 219 -31.25 55.09 -29.22
N TYR A 220 -31.28 54.51 -30.44
CA TYR A 220 -31.63 53.10 -30.62
C TYR A 220 -30.57 52.15 -30.02
N ARG A 221 -29.28 52.53 -30.05
CA ARG A 221 -28.19 51.74 -29.46
C ARG A 221 -28.22 51.76 -27.94
N ASN A 222 -28.56 52.89 -27.32
CA ASN A 222 -28.79 52.98 -25.88
C ASN A 222 -30.03 52.18 -25.44
N TYR A 223 -31.15 52.29 -26.17
CA TYR A 223 -32.35 51.50 -25.88
C TYR A 223 -32.09 49.98 -26.04
N ARG A 224 -31.38 49.57 -27.10
CA ARG A 224 -30.95 48.18 -27.32
C ARG A 224 -30.00 47.68 -26.24
N SER A 225 -29.09 48.52 -25.74
CA SER A 225 -28.16 48.16 -24.67
C SER A 225 -28.87 48.03 -23.32
N PHE A 226 -29.87 48.88 -23.05
CA PHE A 226 -30.70 48.87 -21.86
C PHE A 226 -31.59 47.61 -21.83
N LEU A 227 -32.24 47.28 -22.95
CA LEU A 227 -33.02 46.04 -23.09
C LEU A 227 -32.13 44.80 -22.97
N LYS A 228 -30.95 44.78 -23.62
CA LYS A 228 -29.97 43.69 -23.48
C LYS A 228 -29.41 43.56 -22.06
N SER A 229 -29.33 44.63 -21.29
CA SER A 229 -28.86 44.60 -19.90
C SER A 229 -29.91 43.98 -18.99
N ARG A 230 -31.18 44.42 -19.12
CA ARG A 230 -32.30 43.84 -18.34
C ARG A 230 -32.55 42.38 -18.71
N ILE A 231 -32.55 42.03 -19.99
CA ILE A 231 -32.69 40.64 -20.44
C ILE A 231 -31.54 39.78 -19.90
N ARG A 232 -30.28 40.26 -19.95
CA ARG A 232 -29.15 39.53 -19.35
C ARG A 232 -29.27 39.37 -17.84
N HIS A 233 -29.84 40.36 -17.15
CA HIS A 233 -30.06 40.28 -15.70
C HIS A 233 -31.09 39.21 -15.35
N TYR A 234 -32.25 39.20 -16.02
CA TYR A 234 -33.27 38.16 -15.82
C TYR A 234 -32.76 36.77 -16.22
N ILE A 235 -32.02 36.65 -17.32
CA ILE A 235 -31.40 35.38 -17.72
C ILE A 235 -30.36 34.93 -16.68
N ARG A 236 -29.54 35.83 -16.11
CA ARG A 236 -28.59 35.44 -15.05
C ARG A 236 -29.28 34.95 -13.79
N ILE A 237 -30.34 35.63 -13.36
CA ILE A 237 -31.12 35.20 -12.19
C ILE A 237 -31.76 33.84 -12.45
N PHE A 238 -32.39 33.66 -13.62
CA PHE A 238 -33.01 32.41 -14.01
C PHE A 238 -31.99 31.27 -14.14
N VAL A 239 -30.85 31.50 -14.80
CA VAL A 239 -29.75 30.52 -14.91
C VAL A 239 -29.17 30.20 -13.53
N GLY A 240 -29.06 31.18 -12.64
CA GLY A 240 -28.64 30.97 -11.25
C GLY A 240 -29.61 30.07 -10.49
N PHE A 241 -30.91 30.33 -10.63
CA PHE A 241 -31.99 29.55 -10.03
C PHE A 241 -32.01 28.11 -10.57
N VAL A 242 -31.94 27.94 -11.90
CA VAL A 242 -31.85 26.64 -12.58
C VAL A 242 -30.58 25.90 -12.18
N LYS A 243 -29.41 26.55 -12.12
CA LYS A 243 -28.17 25.92 -11.64
C LYS A 243 -28.28 25.49 -10.18
N LYS A 244 -28.95 26.26 -9.31
CA LYS A 244 -29.15 25.92 -7.91
C LYS A 244 -30.07 24.70 -7.77
N HIS A 245 -31.16 24.64 -8.54
CA HIS A 245 -32.05 23.48 -8.57
C HIS A 245 -31.40 22.25 -9.19
N LEU A 246 -30.67 22.40 -10.30
CA LEU A 246 -29.90 21.31 -10.90
C LEU A 246 -28.81 20.78 -9.95
N ARG A 247 -28.14 21.63 -9.17
CA ARG A 247 -27.20 21.16 -8.13
C ARG A 247 -27.91 20.36 -7.04
N LYS A 248 -29.08 20.80 -6.58
CA LYS A 248 -29.88 20.05 -5.59
C LYS A 248 -30.36 18.72 -6.16
N ILE A 249 -30.90 18.70 -7.36
CA ILE A 249 -31.35 17.48 -8.06
C ILE A 249 -30.17 16.56 -8.30
N ARG A 250 -29.04 17.08 -8.79
CA ARG A 250 -27.80 16.30 -8.98
C ARG A 250 -27.29 15.72 -7.68
N ALA A 251 -27.35 16.46 -6.57
CA ALA A 251 -26.96 15.94 -5.26
C ALA A 251 -27.93 14.84 -4.77
N ILE A 252 -29.23 15.00 -4.97
CA ILE A 252 -30.24 13.97 -4.63
C ILE A 252 -30.04 12.72 -5.48
N ILE A 253 -29.84 12.88 -6.80
CA ILE A 253 -29.55 11.79 -7.73
C ILE A 253 -28.22 11.13 -7.40
N LEU A 254 -27.15 11.89 -7.08
CA LEU A 254 -25.87 11.31 -6.66
C LEU A 254 -26.01 10.55 -5.35
N ARG A 255 -26.78 11.06 -4.37
CA ARG A 255 -27.03 10.36 -3.10
C ARG A 255 -27.88 9.11 -3.30
N ALA A 256 -28.88 9.17 -4.17
CA ALA A 256 -29.72 8.03 -4.54
C ALA A 256 -28.90 7.00 -5.32
N PHE A 257 -28.12 7.43 -6.31
CA PHE A 257 -27.20 6.61 -7.09
C PHE A 257 -26.10 6.00 -6.23
N ASN A 258 -25.49 6.73 -5.31
CA ASN A 258 -24.51 6.19 -4.38
C ASN A 258 -25.15 5.17 -3.43
N ARG A 259 -26.35 5.43 -2.89
CA ARG A 259 -27.13 4.44 -2.12
C ARG A 259 -27.46 3.19 -2.95
N TYR A 260 -27.79 3.36 -4.22
CA TYR A 260 -28.10 2.25 -5.13
C TYR A 260 -26.84 1.48 -5.56
N ARG A 261 -25.72 2.19 -5.77
CA ARG A 261 -24.41 1.66 -6.15
C ARG A 261 -23.77 0.84 -5.02
N VAL A 262 -24.02 1.16 -3.76
CA VAL A 262 -23.60 0.31 -2.62
C VAL A 262 -24.38 -1.01 -2.60
N ARG A 263 -25.62 -1.03 -3.12
CA ARG A 263 -26.47 -2.23 -3.20
C ARG A 263 -26.11 -3.16 -4.36
N PHE A 264 -25.57 -2.63 -5.44
CA PHE A 264 -25.11 -3.39 -6.61
C PHE A 264 -23.58 -3.25 -6.76
N PRO A 265 -22.78 -4.17 -6.17
CA PRO A 265 -21.38 -4.24 -6.51
C PRO A 265 -21.31 -4.49 -8.01
N HIS A 266 -20.83 -3.49 -8.76
CA HIS A 266 -20.54 -3.70 -10.17
C HIS A 266 -19.48 -4.80 -10.20
N ARG A 267 -19.84 -6.01 -10.62
CA ARG A 267 -18.86 -7.02 -11.04
C ARG A 267 -18.16 -6.41 -12.25
N ARG A 268 -17.11 -5.64 -11.99
CA ARG A 268 -16.15 -5.29 -13.01
C ARG A 268 -15.37 -6.57 -13.24
N GLU A 269 -15.71 -7.27 -14.31
CA GLU A 269 -14.84 -8.27 -14.90
C GLU A 269 -13.47 -7.58 -15.04
N HIS A 270 -12.42 -8.17 -14.47
CA HIS A 270 -11.02 -7.68 -14.47
C HIS A 270 -10.58 -6.62 -13.45
N VAL A 271 -11.35 -6.26 -12.42
CA VAL A 271 -10.80 -5.52 -11.25
C VAL A 271 -10.70 -6.46 -10.05
N VAL A 272 -9.51 -7.02 -9.82
CA VAL A 272 -9.21 -7.80 -8.61
C VAL A 272 -9.07 -6.80 -7.45
N LEU A 273 -10.12 -6.68 -6.64
CA LEU A 273 -10.04 -5.98 -5.36
C LEU A 273 -9.24 -6.86 -4.40
N TYR A 274 -7.99 -6.51 -4.13
CA TYR A 274 -7.20 -7.18 -3.12
C TYR A 274 -7.64 -6.67 -1.75
N VAL A 275 -8.28 -7.52 -0.97
CA VAL A 275 -8.56 -7.19 0.43
C VAL A 275 -7.28 -7.45 1.22
N LEU A 276 -6.83 -6.48 2.02
CA LEU A 276 -5.60 -6.60 2.79
C LEU A 276 -5.66 -7.81 3.74
N PHE A 277 -6.76 -8.00 4.47
CA PHE A 277 -7.02 -9.20 5.26
C PHE A 277 -8.17 -9.99 4.64
N ASN A 278 -7.87 -11.10 3.96
CA ASN A 278 -8.91 -11.96 3.38
C ASN A 278 -9.51 -12.93 4.42
N SER A 279 -8.76 -13.29 5.46
CA SER A 279 -9.24 -14.13 6.57
C SER A 279 -8.87 -13.51 7.93
N ARG A 280 -8.64 -14.34 8.95
CA ARG A 280 -8.49 -13.92 10.36
C ARG A 280 -7.26 -13.04 10.54
N ALA A 281 -7.48 -11.83 11.05
CA ALA A 281 -6.42 -10.92 11.48
C ALA A 281 -6.39 -10.85 13.01
N MET A 282 -5.27 -11.21 13.61
CA MET A 282 -5.06 -11.14 15.06
C MET A 282 -4.23 -9.90 15.37
N LEU A 283 -4.88 -8.92 15.99
CA LEU A 283 -4.32 -7.60 16.33
C LEU A 283 -4.48 -7.38 17.84
N GLU A 284 -4.05 -8.36 18.63
CA GLU A 284 -4.24 -8.41 20.09
C GLU A 284 -3.02 -7.86 20.83
N GLU A 285 -3.26 -7.13 21.91
CA GLU A 285 -2.22 -6.51 22.74
C GLU A 285 -1.32 -5.55 21.93
N ILE A 286 -1.89 -4.83 20.95
CA ILE A 286 -1.15 -3.84 20.17
C ILE A 286 -1.08 -2.52 20.92
N SER A 287 0.11 -1.92 20.91
CA SER A 287 0.34 -0.58 21.46
C SER A 287 0.66 0.40 20.34
N PHE A 288 -0.14 1.47 20.26
CA PHE A 288 0.10 2.60 19.37
C PHE A 288 0.55 3.81 20.20
N ALA A 289 1.76 4.31 19.95
CA ALA A 289 2.27 5.50 20.65
C ALA A 289 1.53 6.79 20.19
N ASP A 290 1.22 6.88 18.90
CA ASP A 290 0.35 7.92 18.34
C ASP A 290 -0.88 7.31 17.64
N PRO A 291 -1.97 7.06 18.39
CA PRO A 291 -3.19 6.50 17.83
C PRO A 291 -3.82 7.34 16.70
N LYS A 292 -3.62 8.68 16.71
CA LYS A 292 -4.15 9.58 15.66
C LYS A 292 -3.44 9.39 14.32
N GLY A 293 -2.19 8.90 14.36
CA GLY A 293 -1.41 8.51 13.20
C GLY A 293 -1.82 7.17 12.59
N VAL A 294 -2.66 6.37 13.27
CA VAL A 294 -3.05 5.04 12.79
C VAL A 294 -4.23 5.14 11.83
N THR A 295 -4.08 4.57 10.63
CA THR A 295 -5.15 4.58 9.62
C THR A 295 -5.37 3.19 9.02
N PHE A 296 -6.61 2.71 9.10
CA PHE A 296 -7.13 1.59 8.33
C PHE A 296 -8.00 2.13 7.19
N ASN A 297 -7.61 1.89 5.94
CA ASN A 297 -8.32 2.41 4.77
C ASN A 297 -8.74 1.28 3.82
N GLY A 298 -10.06 1.10 3.67
CA GLY A 298 -10.66 0.08 2.78
C GLY A 298 -10.45 -1.36 3.24
N VAL A 299 -10.00 -1.58 4.46
CA VAL A 299 -9.66 -2.92 4.97
C VAL A 299 -10.95 -3.66 5.38
N ARG A 300 -11.01 -4.96 5.11
CA ARG A 300 -12.06 -5.84 5.63
C ARG A 300 -11.65 -6.31 7.02
N LEU A 301 -12.43 -5.92 8.02
CA LEU A 301 -12.17 -6.21 9.44
C LEU A 301 -13.24 -7.16 10.03
N SER A 302 -14.03 -7.82 9.17
CA SER A 302 -15.13 -8.71 9.58
C SER A 302 -14.69 -9.89 10.47
N GLU A 303 -13.42 -10.30 10.39
CA GLU A 303 -12.81 -11.41 11.16
C GLU A 303 -11.57 -10.95 11.94
N ALA A 304 -11.41 -9.64 12.16
CA ALA A 304 -10.30 -9.08 12.93
C ALA A 304 -10.59 -9.10 14.44
N SER A 305 -9.58 -9.43 15.25
CA SER A 305 -9.62 -9.37 16.72
C SER A 305 -8.72 -8.25 17.22
N PHE A 306 -9.26 -7.31 18.00
CA PHE A 306 -8.53 -6.18 18.60
C PHE A 306 -8.54 -6.24 20.14
N ARG A 307 -8.40 -7.44 20.72
CA ARG A 307 -8.46 -7.61 22.17
C ARG A 307 -7.31 -6.85 22.85
N ASN A 308 -7.63 -6.17 23.95
CA ASN A 308 -6.67 -5.42 24.76
C ASN A 308 -5.86 -4.37 23.97
N THR A 309 -6.44 -3.81 22.91
CA THR A 309 -5.83 -2.79 22.06
C THR A 309 -6.55 -1.45 22.23
N ASP A 310 -5.82 -0.36 22.47
CA ASP A 310 -6.40 0.98 22.51
C ASP A 310 -6.60 1.52 21.09
N LEU A 311 -7.86 1.76 20.72
CA LEU A 311 -8.25 2.26 19.40
C LEU A 311 -8.72 3.73 19.41
N ARG A 312 -8.54 4.44 20.54
CA ARG A 312 -8.98 5.84 20.65
C ARG A 312 -8.17 6.72 19.70
N GLY A 313 -8.83 7.39 18.76
CA GLY A 313 -8.18 8.26 17.78
C GLY A 313 -7.71 7.56 16.49
N VAL A 314 -7.87 6.23 16.39
CA VAL A 314 -7.57 5.47 15.18
C VAL A 314 -8.59 5.78 14.09
N ASN A 315 -8.10 6.06 12.87
CA ASN A 315 -8.95 6.39 11.73
C ASN A 315 -9.38 5.14 10.97
N PHE A 316 -10.69 4.92 10.89
CA PHE A 316 -11.29 3.85 10.10
C PHE A 316 -12.05 4.41 8.90
N ILE A 317 -11.43 4.39 7.72
CA ILE A 317 -12.00 4.97 6.50
C ILE A 317 -12.43 3.85 5.54
N GLY A 318 -13.73 3.75 5.26
CA GLY A 318 -14.26 2.83 4.23
C GLY A 318 -14.06 1.34 4.53
N ASN A 319 -13.90 0.95 5.80
CA ASN A 319 -13.68 -0.43 6.22
C ASN A 319 -14.99 -1.24 6.29
N ASP A 320 -14.92 -2.55 6.01
CA ASP A 320 -16.05 -3.48 6.13
C ASP A 320 -15.99 -4.27 7.46
N TRP A 321 -16.99 -4.04 8.32
CA TRP A 321 -17.13 -4.67 9.64
C TRP A 321 -18.23 -5.75 9.70
N ARG A 322 -18.77 -6.15 8.55
CA ARG A 322 -19.95 -7.02 8.53
C ARG A 322 -19.63 -8.45 8.96
N GLN A 323 -20.18 -8.86 10.10
CA GLN A 323 -20.09 -10.22 10.62
C GLN A 323 -21.24 -11.07 10.07
N LYS A 324 -20.97 -11.87 9.03
CA LYS A 324 -22.00 -12.71 8.37
C LYS A 324 -22.67 -13.70 9.33
N LYS A 325 -21.91 -14.32 10.23
CA LYS A 325 -22.39 -15.33 11.18
C LYS A 325 -23.40 -14.77 12.19
N VAL A 326 -23.22 -13.52 12.62
CA VAL A 326 -24.05 -12.88 13.66
C VAL A 326 -24.99 -11.81 13.07
N ARG A 327 -24.98 -11.63 11.74
CA ARG A 327 -25.77 -10.61 11.01
C ARG A 327 -25.63 -9.19 11.60
N ARG A 328 -24.45 -8.84 12.10
CA ARG A 328 -24.15 -7.54 12.72
C ARG A 328 -23.12 -6.75 11.92
N ASN A 329 -23.12 -5.43 12.13
CA ASN A 329 -22.13 -4.51 11.57
C ASN A 329 -21.52 -3.70 12.73
N GLY A 330 -20.23 -3.87 13.00
CA GLY A 330 -19.54 -3.14 14.06
C GLY A 330 -18.43 -3.94 14.74
N ALA A 331 -17.53 -3.23 15.42
CA ALA A 331 -16.49 -3.82 16.26
C ALA A 331 -17.11 -4.33 17.58
N CYS A 332 -16.88 -5.59 17.93
CA CYS A 332 -17.30 -6.13 19.23
C CYS A 332 -16.23 -5.80 20.28
N SER A 333 -16.55 -4.97 21.27
CA SER A 333 -15.91 -5.06 22.58
C SER A 333 -16.38 -6.36 23.27
N GLY A 334 -15.48 -7.00 24.03
CA GLY A 334 -15.81 -8.17 24.87
C GLY A 334 -16.91 -7.88 25.91
N PRO A 335 -17.35 -8.89 26.66
CA PRO A 335 -18.66 -8.88 27.31
C PRO A 335 -18.72 -7.78 28.37
N PHE A 336 -19.82 -7.00 28.33
CA PHE A 336 -20.09 -5.85 29.18
C PHE A 336 -19.26 -4.58 28.90
N ARG A 337 -19.58 -3.89 27.80
CA ARG A 337 -20.08 -2.49 27.83
C ARG A 337 -20.38 -2.02 26.40
N SER A 338 -21.47 -1.25 26.32
CA SER A 338 -22.13 -0.58 25.20
C SER A 338 -21.39 -0.50 23.84
N PRO A 339 -22.13 -0.65 22.72
CA PRO A 339 -21.56 -0.56 21.38
C PRO A 339 -20.90 0.81 21.15
N ILE A 340 -19.68 0.80 20.61
CA ILE A 340 -19.08 1.98 20.02
C ILE A 340 -19.90 2.27 18.75
N SER A 341 -20.68 3.34 18.79
CA SER A 341 -21.40 3.84 17.63
C SER A 341 -20.40 4.28 16.58
N VAL A 342 -20.25 3.48 15.52
CA VAL A 342 -19.60 3.93 14.29
C VAL A 342 -20.55 4.94 13.65
N GLN A 343 -20.24 6.23 13.75
CA GLN A 343 -20.91 7.25 12.96
C GLN A 343 -20.61 6.95 11.48
N SER A 344 -21.60 6.40 10.80
CA SER A 344 -21.70 6.51 9.36
C SER A 344 -22.11 7.94 9.06
N ASP A 345 -21.14 8.83 8.88
CA ASP A 345 -21.43 10.18 8.39
C ASP A 345 -22.11 10.11 7.01
N GLN A 346 -23.11 10.97 6.88
CA GLN A 346 -24.20 10.98 5.90
C GLN A 346 -23.83 11.34 4.46
#